data_AF-A0A6I4ZH94-F1
#
_entry.id   AF-A0A6I4ZH94-F1
#
_cell.length_a   1.000
_cell.length_b   1.000
_cell.length_c   1.000
_cell.angle_alpha   90.00
_cell.angle_beta   90.00
_cell.angle_gamma   90.00
#
_symmetry.space_group_name_H-M   'P 1'
#
loop_
_entity.id
_entity.type
_entity.pdbx_description
1 polymer ?
#
loop_
_entity_poly.entity_id
_entity_poly.type
_entity_poly.pdbx_seq_one_letter_code
_entity_poly.pdbx_strand_id
1 'polypeptide(L)'
;MIIALLLYPGGWLIDASDPLDFQETLKAYADNDNLTHAVSFVIILCSLLISYGIFSFWRLQGPSGSLGHSMLRFGILVNLFHYGIYILTMGTRHLLVAVSQHADSLADPAGAPELMLVLHAVSGGLHFAFVTVSSVSGVLVGIGLARRFSSLNLTAAACWVFGLAGVAGLINVVVGQQAEVDPEAFIMVSNIVLFVAAAALLLIGIGVIRGEKELIPEDD
;
A
#
# COMPACT_ATOMS: atom_id res chain seq x y z
N MET A 1 1.60 -1.87 -7.37
CA MET A 1 2.93 -1.71 -6.76
C MET A 1 4.07 -1.85 -7.75
N ILE A 2 4.23 -2.95 -8.50
CA ILE A 2 5.30 -3.10 -9.50
C ILE A 2 5.26 -1.98 -10.55
N ILE A 3 4.07 -1.66 -11.05
CA ILE A 3 3.84 -0.54 -11.98
C ILE A 3 4.27 0.81 -11.36
N ALA A 4 4.00 1.02 -10.07
CA ALA A 4 4.37 2.24 -9.36
C ALA A 4 5.89 2.31 -9.05
N LEU A 5 6.56 1.17 -8.92
CA LEU A 5 8.00 1.12 -8.66
C LEU A 5 8.83 1.31 -9.94
N LEU A 6 8.29 0.81 -11.07
CA LEU A 6 8.98 0.83 -12.36
C LEU A 6 8.64 2.06 -13.19
N LEU A 7 7.36 2.46 -13.27
CA LEU A 7 6.88 3.44 -14.25
C LEU A 7 6.50 4.79 -13.63
N TYR A 8 6.59 4.94 -12.31
CA TYR A 8 6.36 6.24 -11.68
C TYR A 8 7.60 7.11 -11.93
N PRO A 9 7.47 8.37 -12.37
CA PRO A 9 8.60 9.29 -12.49
C PRO A 9 9.30 9.45 -11.12
N GLY A 10 10.62 9.55 -11.08
CA GLY A 10 11.38 9.39 -9.83
C GLY A 10 11.59 7.93 -9.40
N GLY A 11 11.06 6.98 -10.17
CA GLY A 11 11.23 5.54 -9.98
C GLY A 11 12.43 4.99 -10.76
N TRP A 12 12.61 3.67 -10.75
CA TRP A 12 13.84 3.07 -11.28
C TRP A 12 14.04 3.19 -12.79
N LEU A 13 12.96 3.22 -13.59
CA LEU A 13 13.08 3.28 -15.05
C LEU A 13 12.87 4.66 -15.65
N ILE A 14 12.21 5.57 -14.94
CA ILE A 14 11.80 6.87 -15.47
C ILE A 14 12.26 7.95 -14.52
N ASP A 15 13.30 8.67 -14.94
CA ASP A 15 13.93 9.78 -14.23
C ASP A 15 14.19 9.46 -12.76
N ALA A 16 15.02 8.43 -12.54
CA ALA A 16 15.42 8.01 -11.20
C ALA A 16 15.99 9.19 -10.42
N SER A 17 15.24 9.62 -9.41
CA SER A 17 15.61 10.69 -8.50
C SER A 17 15.81 10.09 -7.11
N ASP A 18 16.60 10.77 -6.28
CA ASP A 18 16.61 10.44 -4.86
C ASP A 18 15.23 10.78 -4.27
N PRO A 19 14.46 9.80 -3.75
CA PRO A 19 13.16 10.07 -3.13
C PRO A 19 13.26 10.95 -1.89
N LEU A 20 14.46 11.16 -1.33
CA LEU A 20 14.75 12.08 -0.24
C LEU A 20 15.10 13.49 -0.72
N ASP A 21 15.48 13.66 -2.00
CA ASP A 21 15.63 14.97 -2.62
C ASP A 21 14.27 15.45 -3.15
N PHE A 22 13.63 16.32 -2.36
CA PHE A 22 12.35 16.92 -2.70
C PHE A 22 12.37 17.67 -4.03
N GLN A 23 13.45 18.41 -4.33
CA GLN A 23 13.52 19.23 -5.55
C GLN A 23 13.72 18.36 -6.78
N GLU A 24 14.58 17.35 -6.69
CA GLU A 24 14.80 16.39 -7.78
C GLU A 24 13.52 15.59 -8.06
N THR A 25 12.88 15.09 -7.00
CA THR A 25 11.61 14.35 -7.09
C THR A 25 10.49 15.21 -7.69
N LEU A 26 10.36 16.47 -7.26
CA LEU A 26 9.37 17.40 -7.78
C LEU A 26 9.60 17.67 -9.28
N LYS A 27 10.87 17.86 -9.66
CA LYS A 27 11.25 18.07 -11.05
C LYS A 27 10.92 16.86 -11.92
N ALA A 28 11.26 15.65 -11.48
CA ALA A 28 10.92 14.41 -12.20
C ALA A 28 9.41 14.26 -12.41
N TYR A 29 8.60 14.63 -11.41
CA TYR A 29 7.14 14.62 -11.56
C TYR A 29 6.62 15.69 -12.53
N ALA A 30 7.18 16.90 -12.48
CA ALA A 30 6.78 18.02 -13.34
C ALA A 30 7.17 17.79 -14.81
N ASP A 31 8.36 17.23 -15.04
CA ASP A 31 8.87 16.91 -16.38
C ASP A 31 8.08 15.74 -17.03
N ASN A 32 7.40 14.93 -16.22
CA ASN A 32 6.58 13.78 -16.65
C ASN A 32 5.15 13.84 -16.08
N ASP A 33 4.52 14.99 -16.18
CA ASP A 33 3.21 15.28 -15.60
C ASP A 33 2.11 14.28 -15.97
N ASN A 34 1.93 14.04 -17.27
CA ASN A 34 0.88 13.18 -17.81
C ASN A 34 1.04 11.75 -17.31
N LEU A 35 2.30 11.28 -17.23
CA LEU A 35 2.60 9.96 -16.71
C LEU A 35 2.36 9.90 -15.20
N THR A 36 2.76 10.91 -14.44
CA THR A 36 2.49 10.98 -12.99
C THR A 36 0.99 10.93 -12.72
N HIS A 37 0.19 11.71 -13.45
CA HIS A 37 -1.27 11.68 -13.32
C HIS A 37 -1.87 10.32 -13.68
N ALA A 38 -1.44 9.73 -14.81
CA ALA A 38 -1.93 8.44 -15.27
C ALA A 38 -1.59 7.32 -14.27
N VAL A 39 -0.34 7.25 -13.80
CA VAL A 39 0.08 6.22 -12.85
C VAL A 39 -0.61 6.39 -11.50
N SER A 40 -0.73 7.62 -10.98
CA SER A 40 -1.52 7.88 -9.76
C SER A 40 -2.96 7.40 -9.89
N PHE A 41 -3.61 7.67 -11.02
CA PHE A 41 -4.98 7.21 -11.27
C PHE A 41 -5.09 5.68 -11.34
N VAL A 42 -4.16 5.03 -12.05
CA VAL A 42 -4.08 3.56 -12.10
C VAL A 42 -3.89 2.96 -10.72
N ILE A 43 -3.03 3.55 -9.88
CA ILE A 43 -2.81 3.11 -8.49
C ILE A 43 -4.09 3.23 -7.67
N ILE A 44 -4.85 4.33 -7.81
CA ILE A 44 -6.13 4.52 -7.12
C ILE A 44 -7.12 3.42 -7.54
N LEU A 45 -7.26 3.17 -8.84
CA LEU A 45 -8.12 2.10 -9.35
C LEU A 45 -7.71 0.72 -8.84
N CYS A 46 -6.41 0.39 -8.87
CA CYS A 46 -5.89 -0.85 -8.31
C CYS A 46 -6.18 -0.96 -6.81
N SER A 47 -6.06 0.12 -6.04
CA SER A 47 -6.34 0.14 -4.61
C SER A 47 -7.81 -0.16 -4.33
N LEU A 48 -8.73 0.39 -5.14
CA LEU A 48 -10.16 0.10 -5.05
C LEU A 48 -10.47 -1.36 -5.41
N LEU A 49 -9.87 -1.88 -6.48
CA LEU A 49 -10.05 -3.28 -6.89
C LEU A 49 -9.53 -4.27 -5.85
N ILE A 50 -8.35 -4.02 -5.28
CA ILE A 50 -7.79 -4.87 -4.22
C ILE A 50 -8.64 -4.78 -2.96
N SER A 51 -9.08 -3.57 -2.58
CA SER A 51 -10.01 -3.35 -1.47
C SER A 51 -11.29 -4.18 -1.63
N TYR A 52 -11.87 -4.16 -2.84
CA TYR A 52 -13.04 -4.96 -3.16
C TYR A 52 -12.77 -6.47 -3.07
N GLY A 53 -11.63 -6.94 -3.62
CA GLY A 53 -11.23 -8.34 -3.55
C GLY A 53 -11.06 -8.82 -2.10
N ILE A 54 -10.38 -8.05 -1.25
CA ILE A 54 -10.22 -8.39 0.17
C ILE A 54 -11.56 -8.29 0.91
N PHE A 55 -12.41 -7.31 0.58
CA PHE A 55 -13.76 -7.22 1.16
C PHE A 55 -14.62 -8.44 0.86
N SER A 56 -14.42 -9.13 -0.26
CA SER A 56 -15.16 -10.37 -0.56
C SER A 56 -14.94 -11.47 0.49
N PHE A 57 -13.79 -11.47 1.19
CA PHE A 57 -13.52 -12.40 2.29
C PHE A 57 -14.40 -12.15 3.51
N TRP A 58 -15.12 -11.02 3.56
CA TRP A 58 -16.11 -10.75 4.61
C TRP A 58 -17.19 -11.83 4.69
N ARG A 59 -17.50 -12.45 3.55
CA ARG A 59 -18.50 -13.53 3.43
C ARG A 59 -17.99 -14.89 3.92
N LEU A 60 -16.70 -15.04 4.19
CA LEU A 60 -16.16 -16.28 4.72
C LEU A 60 -16.76 -16.53 6.11
N GLN A 61 -17.63 -17.54 6.19
CA GLN A 61 -18.23 -17.98 7.44
C GLN A 61 -17.19 -18.74 8.27
N GLY A 62 -17.25 -18.58 9.58
CA GLY A 62 -16.44 -19.32 10.54
C GLY A 62 -17.19 -19.35 11.87
N PRO A 63 -16.82 -20.25 12.80
CA PRO A 63 -17.46 -20.34 14.10
C PRO A 63 -17.47 -18.95 14.76
N SER A 64 -18.68 -18.47 15.07
CA SER A 64 -18.88 -17.18 15.72
C SER A 64 -18.09 -17.15 17.04
N GLY A 65 -17.22 -16.14 17.18
CA GLY A 65 -16.33 -16.01 18.35
C GLY A 65 -14.96 -16.67 18.20
N SER A 66 -14.65 -17.38 17.11
CA SER A 66 -13.27 -17.84 16.87
C SER A 66 -12.32 -16.67 16.62
N LEU A 67 -11.14 -16.71 17.24
CA LEU A 67 -10.13 -15.65 17.11
C LEU A 67 -9.75 -15.38 15.65
N GLY A 68 -9.63 -16.44 14.82
CA GLY A 68 -9.32 -16.30 13.39
C GLY A 68 -10.38 -15.50 12.62
N HIS A 69 -11.66 -15.72 12.91
CA HIS A 69 -12.77 -15.00 12.28
C HIS A 69 -12.79 -13.51 12.67
N SER A 70 -12.60 -13.21 13.96
CA SER A 70 -12.52 -11.83 14.44
C SER A 70 -11.30 -11.10 13.86
N MET A 71 -10.14 -11.76 13.81
CA MET A 71 -8.93 -11.21 13.18
C MET A 71 -9.15 -10.93 11.70
N LEU A 72 -9.79 -11.83 10.96
CA LEU A 72 -10.08 -11.63 9.54
C LEU A 72 -10.98 -10.42 9.31
N ARG A 73 -12.11 -10.32 10.03
CA ARG A 73 -13.04 -9.19 9.89
C ARG A 73 -12.39 -7.86 10.24
N PHE A 74 -11.70 -7.81 11.38
CA PHE A 74 -10.99 -6.59 11.77
C PHE A 74 -9.88 -6.25 10.78
N GLY A 75 -9.13 -7.26 10.34
CA GLY A 75 -8.10 -7.13 9.32
C GLY A 75 -8.61 -6.57 8.00
N ILE A 76 -9.79 -7.00 7.54
CA ILE A 76 -10.47 -6.47 6.34
C ILE A 76 -10.85 -5.00 6.54
N LEU A 77 -11.40 -4.60 7.69
CA LEU A 77 -11.72 -3.19 7.94
C LEU A 77 -10.46 -2.31 7.96
N VAL A 78 -9.42 -2.77 8.65
CA VAL A 78 -8.10 -2.11 8.66
C VAL A 78 -7.49 -2.09 7.25
N ASN A 79 -7.80 -3.10 6.42
CA ASN A 79 -7.36 -3.17 5.03
C ASN A 79 -7.95 -2.03 4.18
N LEU A 80 -9.27 -1.89 4.24
CA LEU A 80 -10.01 -0.82 3.55
C LEU A 80 -9.50 0.56 4.00
N PHE A 81 -9.23 0.71 5.29
CA PHE A 81 -8.69 1.95 5.83
C PHE A 81 -7.30 2.29 5.26
N HIS A 82 -6.37 1.33 5.18
CA HIS A 82 -5.04 1.64 4.63
C HIS A 82 -5.06 1.96 3.13
N TYR A 83 -5.91 1.31 2.33
CA TYR A 83 -6.04 1.69 0.93
C TYR A 83 -6.65 3.08 0.77
N GLY A 84 -7.53 3.49 1.69
CA GLY A 84 -7.96 4.88 1.82
C GLY A 84 -6.79 5.84 2.05
N ILE A 85 -5.90 5.54 3.00
CA ILE A 85 -4.68 6.34 3.25
C ILE A 85 -3.79 6.39 2.00
N TYR A 86 -3.63 5.28 1.29
CA TYR A 86 -2.81 5.24 0.08
C TYR A 86 -3.41 6.04 -1.06
N ILE A 87 -4.74 6.01 -1.23
CA ILE A 87 -5.45 6.88 -2.18
C ILE A 87 -5.22 8.35 -1.83
N LEU A 88 -5.29 8.73 -0.56
CA LEU A 88 -4.97 10.09 -0.13
C LEU A 88 -3.52 10.46 -0.44
N THR A 89 -2.57 9.53 -0.26
CA THR A 89 -1.15 9.72 -0.63
C THR A 89 -0.99 9.98 -2.13
N MET A 90 -1.70 9.25 -2.98
CA MET A 90 -1.69 9.50 -4.43
C MET A 90 -2.38 10.82 -4.78
N GLY A 91 -3.44 11.18 -4.06
CA GLY A 91 -4.14 12.47 -4.21
C GLY A 91 -3.26 13.67 -3.85
N THR A 92 -2.49 13.60 -2.75
CA THR A 92 -1.55 14.66 -2.38
C THR A 92 -0.42 14.80 -3.38
N ARG A 93 0.11 13.69 -3.91
CA ARG A 93 1.12 13.70 -4.99
C ARG A 93 0.55 14.30 -6.28
N HIS A 94 -0.67 13.94 -6.65
CA HIS A 94 -1.37 14.52 -7.80
C HIS A 94 -1.57 16.03 -7.64
N LEU A 95 -1.98 16.48 -6.45
CA LEU A 95 -2.14 17.89 -6.13
C LEU A 95 -0.80 18.64 -6.16
N LEU A 96 0.28 18.02 -5.66
CA LEU A 96 1.63 18.60 -5.68
C LEU A 96 2.11 18.86 -7.12
N VAL A 97 1.85 17.95 -8.06
CA VAL A 97 2.12 18.20 -9.50
C VAL A 97 1.22 19.30 -10.06
N ALA A 98 -0.07 19.28 -9.73
CA ALA A 98 -0.98 20.33 -10.22
C ALA A 98 -0.54 21.73 -9.73
N VAL A 99 -0.11 21.85 -8.47
CA VAL A 99 0.41 23.09 -7.89
C VAL A 99 1.72 23.50 -8.56
N SER A 100 2.64 22.57 -8.83
CA SER A 100 3.92 22.90 -9.48
C SER A 100 3.73 23.43 -10.90
N GLN A 101 2.80 22.87 -11.65
CA GLN A 101 2.48 23.29 -13.01
C GLN A 101 1.77 24.65 -13.08
N HIS A 102 0.97 24.96 -12.07
CA HIS A 102 0.10 26.13 -12.06
C HIS A 102 0.57 27.21 -11.09
N ALA A 103 1.79 27.10 -10.55
CA ALA A 103 2.32 27.96 -9.49
C ALA A 103 2.14 29.46 -9.80
N ASP A 104 2.47 29.88 -11.03
CA ASP A 104 2.36 31.28 -11.48
C ASP A 104 0.90 31.78 -11.61
N SER A 105 -0.06 30.87 -11.71
CA SER A 105 -1.48 31.16 -11.87
C SER A 105 -2.30 31.05 -10.57
N LEU A 106 -1.65 30.69 -9.46
CA LEU A 106 -2.29 30.63 -8.16
C LEU A 106 -2.64 32.04 -7.66
N ALA A 107 -3.62 32.10 -6.74
CA ALA A 107 -3.99 33.36 -6.09
C ALA A 107 -2.84 33.99 -5.29
N ASP A 108 -1.91 33.16 -4.80
CA ASP A 108 -0.65 33.56 -4.18
C ASP A 108 0.52 32.75 -4.75
N PRO A 109 1.14 33.22 -5.86
CA PRO A 109 2.26 32.54 -6.48
C PRO A 109 3.50 32.46 -5.57
N ALA A 110 3.69 33.44 -4.68
CA ALA A 110 4.83 33.49 -3.77
C ALA A 110 4.75 32.41 -2.67
N GLY A 111 3.54 31.99 -2.30
CA GLY A 111 3.28 30.90 -1.35
C GLY A 111 3.33 29.49 -1.96
N ALA A 112 3.43 29.35 -3.28
CA ALA A 112 3.42 28.05 -3.95
C ALA A 112 4.54 27.09 -3.46
N PRO A 113 5.80 27.54 -3.24
CA PRO A 113 6.86 26.66 -2.72
C PRO A 113 6.56 26.11 -1.32
N GLU A 114 6.00 26.93 -0.43
CA GLU A 114 5.63 26.51 0.92
C GLU A 114 4.49 25.48 0.88
N LEU A 115 3.47 25.72 0.04
CA LEU A 115 2.38 24.77 -0.17
C LEU A 115 2.90 23.42 -0.70
N MET A 116 3.80 23.42 -1.69
CA MET A 116 4.39 22.18 -2.23
C MET A 116 5.18 21.42 -1.17
N LEU A 117 5.95 22.11 -0.33
CA LEU A 117 6.68 21.50 0.77
C LEU A 117 5.73 20.87 1.80
N VAL A 118 4.65 21.57 2.17
CA VAL A 118 3.61 21.03 3.07
C VAL A 118 2.96 19.79 2.46
N LEU A 119 2.59 19.83 1.17
CA LEU A 119 2.01 18.67 0.49
C LEU A 119 2.95 17.48 0.44
N HIS A 120 4.25 17.72 0.25
CA HIS A 120 5.26 16.67 0.28
C HIS A 120 5.41 16.06 1.68
N ALA A 121 5.51 16.89 2.73
CA ALA A 121 5.58 16.44 4.12
C ALA A 121 4.32 15.64 4.52
N VAL A 122 3.14 16.12 4.15
CA VAL A 122 1.86 15.40 4.36
C VAL A 122 1.86 14.08 3.60
N SER A 123 2.32 14.06 2.35
CA SER A 123 2.47 12.81 1.58
C SER A 123 3.41 11.82 2.27
N GLY A 124 4.52 12.27 2.86
CA GLY A 124 5.44 11.43 3.62
C GLY A 124 4.78 10.84 4.87
N GLY A 125 4.10 11.67 5.66
CA GLY A 125 3.34 11.23 6.84
C GLY A 125 2.23 10.23 6.50
N LEU A 126 1.48 10.46 5.43
CA LEU A 126 0.47 9.52 4.92
C LEU A 126 1.10 8.21 4.46
N HIS A 127 2.26 8.25 3.79
CA HIS A 127 2.95 7.04 3.37
C HIS A 127 3.43 6.20 4.56
N PHE A 128 3.99 6.84 5.59
CA PHE A 128 4.37 6.17 6.84
C PHE A 128 3.16 5.53 7.55
N ALA A 129 2.04 6.27 7.63
CA ALA A 129 0.79 5.76 8.18
C ALA A 129 0.27 4.57 7.34
N PHE A 130 0.35 4.65 6.02
CA PHE A 130 0.00 3.56 5.11
C PHE A 130 0.82 2.30 5.41
N VAL A 131 2.15 2.39 5.48
CA VAL A 131 3.03 1.23 5.79
C VAL A 131 2.67 0.62 7.15
N THR A 132 2.38 1.46 8.14
CA THR A 132 2.00 0.99 9.48
C THR A 132 0.67 0.22 9.45
N VAL A 133 -0.38 0.83 8.89
CA VAL A 133 -1.73 0.24 8.87
C VAL A 133 -1.78 -0.97 7.92
N SER A 134 -1.04 -0.94 6.80
CA SER A 134 -0.93 -2.10 5.90
C SER A 134 -0.26 -3.27 6.59
N SER A 135 0.76 -3.03 7.42
CA SER A 135 1.44 -4.07 8.19
C SER A 135 0.52 -4.73 9.21
N VAL A 136 -0.24 -3.92 9.98
CA VAL A 136 -1.28 -4.44 10.89
C VAL A 136 -2.33 -5.25 10.13
N SER A 137 -2.83 -4.73 9.01
CA SER A 137 -3.81 -5.43 8.17
C SER A 137 -3.25 -6.76 7.65
N GLY A 138 -2.01 -6.78 7.17
CA GLY A 138 -1.32 -7.98 6.68
C GLY A 138 -1.26 -9.08 7.73
N VAL A 139 -0.89 -8.76 8.97
CA VAL A 139 -0.89 -9.70 10.09
C VAL A 139 -2.30 -10.26 10.33
N LEU A 140 -3.29 -9.38 10.45
CA LEU A 140 -4.66 -9.77 10.80
C LEU A 140 -5.33 -10.63 9.72
N VAL A 141 -5.26 -10.18 8.46
CA VAL A 141 -5.83 -10.89 7.31
C VAL A 141 -5.05 -12.17 7.03
N GLY A 142 -3.71 -12.11 7.01
CA GLY A 142 -2.86 -13.26 6.72
C GLY A 142 -3.05 -14.40 7.73
N ILE A 143 -3.00 -14.09 9.03
CA ILE A 143 -3.24 -15.09 10.08
C ILE A 143 -4.71 -15.55 10.08
N GLY A 144 -5.65 -14.63 9.88
CA GLY A 144 -7.08 -14.94 9.81
C GLY A 144 -7.40 -15.94 8.70
N LEU A 145 -6.84 -15.74 7.51
CA LEU A 145 -6.99 -16.66 6.38
C LEU A 145 -6.20 -17.96 6.57
N ALA A 146 -4.95 -17.89 7.05
CA ALA A 146 -4.10 -19.07 7.21
C ALA A 146 -4.71 -20.11 8.15
N ARG A 147 -5.41 -19.65 9.21
CA ARG A 147 -6.12 -20.52 10.16
C ARG A 147 -7.31 -21.29 9.59
N ARG A 148 -7.78 -20.95 8.38
CA ARG A 148 -8.85 -21.68 7.70
C ARG A 148 -8.34 -22.96 7.04
N PHE A 149 -7.03 -23.05 6.78
CA PHE A 149 -6.43 -24.20 6.12
C PHE A 149 -6.10 -25.30 7.13
N SER A 150 -6.57 -26.51 6.84
CA SER A 150 -6.27 -27.72 7.62
C SER A 150 -4.95 -28.39 7.20
N SER A 151 -4.44 -28.06 6.01
CA SER A 151 -3.19 -28.60 5.46
C SER A 151 -2.32 -27.48 4.88
N LEU A 152 -1.01 -27.69 4.89
CA LEU A 152 -0.05 -26.73 4.34
C LEU A 152 0.07 -26.91 2.82
N ASN A 153 -0.81 -26.25 2.07
CA ASN A 153 -0.70 -26.11 0.61
C ASN A 153 -0.10 -24.74 0.23
N LEU A 154 0.10 -24.50 -1.07
CA LEU A 154 0.68 -23.25 -1.57
C LEU A 154 -0.13 -22.02 -1.14
N THR A 155 -1.46 -22.11 -1.15
CA THR A 155 -2.36 -21.02 -0.77
C THR A 155 -2.29 -20.73 0.73
N ALA A 156 -2.25 -21.78 1.57
CA ALA A 156 -2.04 -21.67 3.01
C ALA A 156 -0.68 -21.03 3.33
N ALA A 157 0.38 -21.44 2.62
CA ALA A 157 1.71 -20.84 2.72
C ALA A 157 1.68 -19.36 2.32
N ALA A 158 0.96 -18.99 1.26
CA ALA A 158 0.80 -17.59 0.86
C ALA A 158 0.09 -16.77 1.94
N CYS A 159 -0.96 -17.29 2.59
CA CYS A 159 -1.61 -16.62 3.73
C CYS A 159 -0.63 -16.38 4.89
N TRP A 160 0.21 -17.37 5.22
CA TRP A 160 1.26 -17.22 6.23
C TRP A 160 2.32 -16.18 5.83
N VAL A 161 2.79 -16.22 4.58
CA VAL A 161 3.75 -15.23 4.05
C VAL A 161 3.15 -13.83 4.11
N PHE A 162 1.87 -13.65 3.79
CA PHE A 162 1.19 -12.37 3.91
C PHE A 162 1.16 -11.86 5.35
N GLY A 163 0.88 -12.76 6.31
CA GLY A 163 0.95 -12.45 7.74
C GLY A 163 2.35 -12.07 8.21
N LEU A 164 3.37 -12.85 7.80
CA LEU A 164 4.78 -12.62 8.15
C LEU A 164 5.32 -11.33 7.52
N ALA A 165 4.91 -10.99 6.30
CA ALA A 165 5.22 -9.70 5.69
C ALA A 165 4.65 -8.54 6.52
N GLY A 166 3.43 -8.70 7.05
CA GLY A 166 2.88 -7.74 8.01
C GLY A 166 3.73 -7.59 9.27
N VAL A 167 4.24 -8.69 9.84
CA VAL A 167 5.16 -8.65 10.99
C VAL A 167 6.46 -7.93 10.63
N ALA A 168 7.06 -8.26 9.49
CA ALA A 168 8.28 -7.61 9.01
C ALA A 168 8.08 -6.10 8.81
N GLY A 169 6.93 -5.69 8.28
CA GLY A 169 6.57 -4.28 8.13
C GLY A 169 6.41 -3.55 9.47
N LEU A 170 5.80 -4.19 10.48
CA LEU A 170 5.73 -3.63 11.83
C LEU A 170 7.12 -3.47 12.46
N ILE A 171 8.00 -4.45 12.30
CA ILE A 171 9.40 -4.35 12.75
C ILE A 171 10.08 -3.17 12.04
N ASN A 172 9.91 -3.04 10.72
CA ASN A 172 10.48 -1.94 9.96
C ASN A 172 9.98 -0.58 10.44
N VAL A 173 8.69 -0.46 10.77
CA VAL A 173 8.11 0.77 11.34
C VAL A 173 8.72 1.12 12.70
N VAL A 174 8.88 0.14 13.59
CA VAL A 174 9.49 0.35 14.92
C VAL A 174 10.96 0.77 14.77
N VAL A 175 11.70 0.13 13.88
CA VAL A 175 13.10 0.49 13.60
C VAL A 175 13.19 1.88 12.96
N GLY A 176 12.37 2.17 11.96
CA GLY A 176 12.35 3.45 11.25
C GLY A 176 11.96 4.67 12.11
N GLN A 177 11.40 4.46 13.31
CA GLN A 177 11.18 5.54 14.28
C GLN A 177 12.45 6.00 15.00
N GLN A 178 13.55 5.25 14.88
CA GLN A 178 14.81 5.59 15.52
C GLN A 178 15.56 6.64 14.70
N ALA A 179 16.06 7.69 15.36
CA ALA A 179 16.68 8.86 14.73
C ALA A 179 17.96 8.55 13.91
N GLU A 180 18.56 7.38 14.11
CA GLU A 180 19.80 6.95 13.45
C GLU A 180 19.53 6.11 12.19
N VAL A 181 18.28 5.75 11.91
CA VAL A 181 17.95 4.91 10.75
C VAL A 181 17.92 5.76 9.49
N ASP A 182 18.69 5.32 8.50
CA ASP A 182 18.70 5.89 7.16
C ASP A 182 17.29 5.84 6.53
N PRO A 183 16.69 6.98 6.18
CA PRO A 183 15.39 7.03 5.52
C PRO A 183 15.34 6.22 4.21
N GLU A 184 16.44 6.14 3.47
CA GLU A 184 16.50 5.35 2.24
C GLU A 184 16.33 3.85 2.54
N ALA A 185 17.03 3.36 3.57
CA ALA A 185 16.91 1.98 4.03
C ALA A 185 15.47 1.65 4.49
N PHE A 186 14.81 2.55 5.22
CA PHE A 186 13.42 2.37 5.63
C PHE A 186 12.47 2.22 4.43
N ILE A 187 12.63 3.08 3.42
CA ILE A 187 11.81 3.05 2.19
C ILE A 187 12.07 1.76 1.41
N MET A 188 13.34 1.39 1.22
CA MET A 188 13.74 0.18 0.52
C MET A 188 13.13 -1.07 1.17
N VAL A 189 13.29 -1.22 2.50
CA VAL A 189 12.73 -2.37 3.24
C VAL A 189 11.20 -2.38 3.14
N SER A 190 10.55 -1.22 3.28
CA SER A 190 9.08 -1.10 3.13
C SER A 190 8.61 -1.59 1.76
N ASN A 191 9.30 -1.18 0.69
CA ASN A 191 8.99 -1.59 -0.67
C ASN A 191 9.16 -3.11 -0.88
N ILE A 192 10.22 -3.72 -0.34
CA ILE A 192 10.45 -5.17 -0.40
C ILE A 192 9.34 -5.92 0.34
N VAL A 193 9.02 -5.49 1.57
CA VAL A 193 7.97 -6.11 2.38
C VAL A 193 6.61 -6.05 1.67
N LEU A 194 6.25 -4.88 1.15
CA LEU A 194 5.00 -4.70 0.42
C LEU A 194 4.97 -5.49 -0.90
N PHE A 195 6.12 -5.63 -1.58
CA PHE A 195 6.23 -6.49 -2.76
C PHE A 195 5.96 -7.96 -2.43
N VAL A 196 6.57 -8.48 -1.36
CA VAL A 196 6.34 -9.84 -0.88
C VAL A 196 4.87 -10.04 -0.49
N ALA A 197 4.28 -9.06 0.22
CA ALA A 197 2.87 -9.10 0.57
C ALA A 197 1.96 -9.10 -0.68
N ALA A 198 2.27 -8.30 -1.70
CA ALA A 198 1.52 -8.27 -2.95
C ALA A 198 1.62 -9.59 -3.72
N ALA A 199 2.80 -10.22 -3.75
CA ALA A 199 2.99 -11.54 -4.38
C ALA A 199 2.19 -12.63 -3.64
N ALA A 200 2.20 -12.61 -2.30
CA ALA A 200 1.39 -13.51 -1.50
C ALA A 200 -0.12 -13.30 -1.76
N LEU A 201 -0.58 -12.05 -1.80
CA LEU A 201 -1.98 -11.73 -2.09
C LEU A 201 -2.40 -12.19 -3.49
N LEU A 202 -1.53 -12.09 -4.49
CA LEU A 202 -1.77 -12.63 -5.83
C LEU A 202 -1.99 -14.15 -5.79
N LEU A 203 -1.13 -14.89 -5.07
CA LEU A 203 -1.27 -16.35 -4.91
C LEU A 203 -2.58 -16.71 -4.19
N ILE A 204 -2.96 -15.95 -3.17
CA ILE A 204 -4.26 -16.11 -2.49
C ILE A 204 -5.41 -15.89 -3.48
N GLY A 205 -5.36 -14.82 -4.28
CA GLY A 205 -6.36 -14.53 -5.31
C GLY A 205 -6.47 -15.63 -6.37
N ILE A 206 -5.35 -16.22 -6.79
CA ILE A 206 -5.34 -17.41 -7.67
C ILE A 206 -6.04 -18.59 -6.99
N GLY A 207 -5.82 -18.80 -5.69
CA GLY A 207 -6.53 -19.81 -4.89
C GLY A 207 -8.04 -19.60 -4.90
N VAL A 208 -8.52 -18.36 -4.78
CA VAL A 208 -9.95 -18.02 -4.88
C VAL A 208 -10.51 -18.40 -6.26
N ILE A 209 -9.82 -18.03 -7.34
CA ILE A 209 -10.26 -18.32 -8.72
C ILE A 209 -10.30 -19.83 -8.99
N ARG A 210 -9.36 -20.59 -8.40
CA ARG A 210 -9.32 -22.06 -8.49
C ARG A 210 -10.38 -22.75 -7.65
N GLY A 211 -11.09 -22.01 -6.80
CA GLY A 211 -12.11 -22.54 -5.92
C GLY A 211 -11.55 -23.38 -4.77
N GLU A 212 -10.46 -22.93 -4.14
CA GLU A 212 -9.99 -23.51 -2.88
C GLU A 212 -11.09 -23.37 -1.82
N LYS A 213 -11.54 -24.50 -1.26
CA LYS A 213 -12.73 -24.59 -0.41
C LYS A 213 -12.65 -23.67 0.81
N GLU A 214 -11.45 -23.49 1.35
CA GLU A 214 -11.17 -22.65 2.50
C GLU A 214 -11.35 -21.15 2.21
N LEU A 215 -11.34 -20.73 0.94
CA LEU A 215 -11.43 -19.35 0.49
C LEU A 215 -12.74 -19.01 -0.23
N ILE A 216 -13.67 -19.95 -0.33
CA ILE A 216 -15.02 -19.71 -0.86
C ILE A 216 -15.99 -19.69 0.34
N PRO A 217 -17.02 -18.83 0.33
CA PRO A 217 -18.12 -18.94 1.28
C PRO A 217 -18.78 -20.32 1.19
N GLU A 218 -19.20 -20.87 2.32
CA GLU A 218 -20.04 -22.08 2.31
C GLU A 218 -21.38 -21.72 1.65
N ASP A 219 -21.82 -22.53 0.68
CA ASP A 219 -23.14 -22.37 0.06
C ASP A 219 -24.20 -22.71 1.12
N ASP A 220 -24.96 -21.70 1.56
CA ASP A 220 -26.17 -21.87 2.37
C ASP A 220 -27.33 -22.42 1.51
#